data_AF-A0A0M3JQH5-F1
#
_entry.id   AF-A0A0M3JQH5-F1
#
_cell.length_a   1.000
_cell.length_b   1.000
_cell.length_c   1.000
_cell.angle_alpha   90.00
_cell.angle_beta   90.00
_cell.angle_gamma   90.00
#
_symmetry.space_group_name_H-M   'P 1'
#
loop_
_entity.id
_entity.type
_entity.pdbx_description
1 polymer ?
#
loop_
_entity_poly.entity_id
_entity_poly.type
_entity_poly.pdbx_seq_one_letter_code
_entity_poly.pdbx_strand_id
1 'polypeptide(L)'
;MPLSWYPRNFTNPDYTQMDHSMRISDDSLYAVQLGLYVIGYTEANDPKLRKFRPMFRTLCRLATYSNRNTPEYRFTPQEERINLLNVSTLEHQMRLIS
;
A
#
# COMPACT_ATOMS: atom_id res chain seq x y z
N MET A 1 8.73 -5.48 -12.19
CA MET A 1 8.83 -4.01 -11.98
C MET A 1 9.55 -3.75 -10.67
N PRO A 2 10.55 -2.86 -10.60
CA PRO A 2 11.20 -2.52 -9.34
C PRO A 2 10.27 -1.67 -8.46
N LEU A 3 10.31 -1.89 -7.15
CA LEU A 3 9.59 -1.16 -6.13
C LEU A 3 10.58 -0.81 -5.01
N SER A 4 10.70 0.47 -4.68
CA SER A 4 11.47 0.92 -3.53
C SER A 4 10.50 1.49 -2.50
N TRP A 5 10.60 1.05 -1.25
CA TRP A 5 9.72 1.50 -0.18
C TRP A 5 10.49 1.72 1.12
N TYR A 6 9.97 2.61 1.97
CA TYR A 6 10.54 2.90 3.28
C TYR A 6 9.64 2.31 4.36
N PRO A 7 10.19 1.71 5.42
CA PRO A 7 9.38 1.01 6.42
C PRO A 7 8.71 1.91 7.46
N ARG A 8 8.62 3.22 7.18
CA ARG A 8 8.14 4.20 8.16
C ARG A 8 6.65 4.44 7.94
N ASN A 9 5.82 4.03 8.89
CA ASN A 9 4.38 4.29 8.86
C ASN A 9 4.02 5.59 9.58
N PHE A 10 4.38 6.72 8.96
CA PHE A 10 4.04 8.06 9.49
C PHE A 10 2.55 8.37 9.47
N THR A 11 1.75 7.51 8.82
CA THR A 11 0.31 7.66 8.66
C THR A 11 -0.49 6.80 9.64
N ASN A 12 0.16 6.05 10.53
CA ASN A 12 -0.59 5.26 11.52
C ASN A 12 -1.30 6.22 12.50
N PRO A 13 -2.65 6.20 12.57
CA PRO A 13 -3.37 7.04 13.51
C PRO A 13 -2.96 6.79 14.97
N ASP A 14 -2.59 5.55 15.31
CA ASP A 14 -2.13 5.19 16.66
C ASP A 14 -0.90 6.01 17.08
N TYR A 15 0.00 6.29 16.14
CA TYR A 15 1.19 7.11 16.36
C TYR A 15 0.90 8.61 16.38
N THR A 16 -0.13 9.07 15.66
CA THR A 16 -0.54 10.48 15.72
C THR A 16 -1.33 10.84 16.98
N GLN A 17 -1.94 9.85 17.63
CA GLN A 17 -2.67 10.02 18.89
C GLN A 17 -1.79 9.79 20.12
N MET A 18 -0.79 8.91 20.01
CA MET A 18 0.22 8.67 21.05
C MET A 18 1.33 9.71 20.97
N ASP A 19 1.04 10.88 21.53
CA ASP A 19 2.02 11.80 22.12
C ASP A 19 2.95 12.53 21.13
N HIS A 20 3.17 13.84 21.35
CA HIS A 20 4.14 14.64 20.59
C HIS A 20 5.61 14.17 20.75
N SER A 21 5.81 13.09 21.49
CA SER A 21 7.10 12.48 21.81
C SER A 21 7.46 11.31 20.90
N MET A 22 6.99 11.26 19.63
CA MET A 22 7.43 10.24 18.66
C MET A 22 8.97 10.19 18.58
N ARG A 23 9.57 9.25 19.30
CA ARG A 23 11.01 9.04 19.30
C ARG A 23 11.33 8.22 18.07
N ILE A 24 11.95 8.84 17.07
CA ILE A 24 12.48 8.18 15.85
C ILE A 24 13.38 6.97 16.19
N SER A 25 13.88 6.89 17.42
CA SER A 25 14.68 5.77 17.93
C SER A 25 13.88 4.49 18.26
N ASP A 26 12.54 4.55 18.37
CA ASP A 26 11.73 3.38 18.71
C ASP A 26 11.65 2.39 17.54
N ASP A 27 12.02 1.14 17.82
CA ASP A 27 11.99 0.02 16.86
C ASP A 27 10.56 -0.36 16.44
N SER A 28 9.57 -0.09 17.28
CA SER A 28 8.17 -0.40 16.99
C SER A 28 7.65 0.32 15.73
N LEU A 29 8.16 1.53 15.47
CA LEU A 29 7.81 2.35 14.29
C LEU A 29 8.22 1.69 12.97
N TYR A 30 9.24 0.85 13.03
CA TYR A 30 9.81 0.19 11.86
C TYR A 30 9.28 -1.24 11.71
N ALA A 31 8.67 -1.84 12.73
CA ALA A 31 8.10 -3.19 12.67
C ALA A 31 6.75 -3.24 11.92
N VAL A 32 6.69 -2.67 10.72
CA VAL A 32 5.46 -2.51 9.92
C VAL A 32 5.37 -3.57 8.83
N GLN A 33 4.16 -4.09 8.65
CA GLN A 33 3.80 -4.92 7.50
C GLN A 33 2.96 -4.09 6.51
N LEU A 34 3.42 -4.03 5.26
CA LEU A 34 2.74 -3.35 4.16
C LEU A 34 2.10 -4.37 3.21
N GLY A 35 1.04 -3.94 2.53
CA GLY A 35 0.40 -4.69 1.46
C GLY A 35 0.46 -3.92 0.15
N LEU A 36 0.78 -4.60 -0.94
CA LEU A 36 0.64 -4.07 -2.29
C LEU A 36 -0.73 -4.48 -2.83
N TYR A 37 -1.56 -3.49 -3.15
CA TYR A 37 -2.94 -3.70 -3.58
C TYR A 37 -3.16 -3.22 -5.00
N VAL A 38 -4.05 -3.90 -5.73
CA VAL A 38 -4.64 -3.39 -6.96
C VAL A 38 -5.92 -2.66 -6.59
N ILE A 39 -6.00 -1.39 -6.97
CA ILE A 39 -7.17 -0.54 -6.73
C ILE A 39 -7.80 -0.25 -8.09
N GLY A 40 -9.05 -0.68 -8.25
CA GLY A 40 -9.87 -0.34 -9.39
C GLY A 40 -10.50 1.01 -9.16
N TYR A 41 -10.31 1.94 -10.10
CA TYR A 41 -11.05 3.20 -10.15
C TYR A 41 -12.11 3.08 -11.22
N THR A 42 -13.35 3.37 -10.86
CA THR A 42 -14.44 3.50 -11.84
C THR A 42 -14.96 4.92 -11.82
N GLU A 43 -15.30 5.41 -13.01
CA GLU A 43 -16.12 6.60 -13.14
C GLU A 43 -17.55 6.22 -12.73
N ALA A 44 -18.03 6.80 -11.64
CA ALA A 44 -19.46 6.77 -11.38
C ALA A 44 -20.13 7.57 -12.50
N ASN A 45 -20.82 6.89 -13.41
CA ASN A 45 -21.68 7.54 -14.40
C ASN A 45 -22.91 8.11 -13.69
N ASP A 46 -22.72 9.22 -13.00
CA ASP A 46 -23.79 10.00 -12.39
C ASP A 46 -24.15 11.16 -13.32
N PRO A 47 -25.24 11.05 -14.10
CA PRO A 47 -25.65 12.09 -15.04
C PRO A 47 -26.02 13.42 -14.35
N LYS A 48 -26.19 13.45 -13.02
CA LYS A 48 -26.42 14.69 -12.26
C LYS A 48 -25.13 15.40 -11.87
N LEU A 49 -23.99 14.73 -11.91
CA LEU A 49 -22.72 15.29 -11.47
C LEU A 49 -21.85 15.74 -12.63
N ARG A 50 -21.60 17.06 -12.72
CA ARG A 50 -20.69 17.67 -13.71
C ARG A 50 -19.19 17.49 -13.39
N LYS A 51 -18.84 16.77 -12.32
CA LYS A 51 -17.46 16.58 -11.86
C LYS A 51 -17.18 15.11 -11.56
N PHE A 52 -15.97 14.67 -11.92
CA PHE A 52 -15.47 13.34 -11.64
C PHE A 52 -15.53 13.04 -10.13
N ARG A 53 -16.27 11.97 -9.77
CA ARG A 53 -16.21 11.36 -8.44
C ARG A 53 -15.53 10.00 -8.57
N PRO A 54 -14.26 9.87 -8.18
CA PRO A 54 -13.60 8.58 -8.21
C PRO A 54 -14.27 7.66 -7.19
N MET A 55 -14.85 6.58 -7.67
CA MET A 55 -15.14 5.44 -6.82
C MET A 55 -13.94 4.50 -6.90
N PHE A 56 -13.37 4.17 -5.75
CA PHE A 56 -12.28 3.23 -5.66
C PHE A 56 -12.74 1.97 -4.92
N ARG A 57 -12.32 0.81 -5.42
CA ARG A 57 -12.49 -0.47 -4.75
C ARG A 57 -11.18 -1.22 -4.78
N THR A 58 -10.76 -1.74 -3.63
CA THR A 58 -9.65 -2.68 -3.56
C THR A 58 -10.09 -3.98 -4.23
N LEU A 59 -9.37 -4.36 -5.29
CA LEU A 59 -9.68 -5.54 -6.10
C LEU A 59 -9.01 -6.78 -5.51
N CYS A 60 -7.71 -6.70 -5.25
CA CYS A 60 -6.94 -7.78 -4.66
C CYS A 60 -5.65 -7.27 -4.00
N ARG A 61 -5.04 -8.12 -3.17
CA ARG A 61 -3.69 -7.93 -2.63
C ARG A 61 -2.71 -8.78 -3.45
N LEU A 62 -1.68 -8.16 -3.99
CA LEU A 62 -0.65 -8.83 -4.78
C LEU A 62 0.47 -9.40 -3.93
N ALA A 63 0.86 -8.67 -2.89
CA ALA A 63 1.99 -9.03 -2.04
C ALA A 63 1.88 -8.43 -0.65
N THR A 64 2.66 -9.02 0.25
CA THR A 64 2.85 -8.57 1.62
C THR A 64 4.33 -8.37 1.83
N TYR A 65 4.72 -7.18 2.27
CA TYR A 65 6.10 -6.86 2.59
C TYR A 65 6.19 -6.58 4.08
N SER A 66 7.09 -7.27 4.75
CA SER A 66 7.39 -7.02 6.16
C SER A 66 8.74 -6.35 6.25
N ASN A 67 8.86 -5.31 7.08
CA ASN A 67 10.18 -4.76 7.34
C ASN A 67 11.03 -5.80 8.09
N ARG A 68 12.31 -5.89 7.71
CA ARG A 68 13.36 -6.66 8.41
C ARG A 68 13.69 -6.09 9.80
N ASN A 69 13.18 -4.90 10.13
CA ASN A 69 13.32 -4.22 11.42
C ASN A 69 14.78 -4.08 11.90
N THR A 70 15.73 -3.96 10.96
CA THR A 70 17.14 -3.68 11.32
C THR A 70 17.41 -2.18 11.25
N PRO A 71 18.37 -1.66 12.05
CA PRO A 71 18.72 -0.23 12.06
C PRO A 71 19.12 0.32 10.69
N GLU A 72 19.75 -0.51 9.85
CA GLU A 72 20.20 -0.15 8.50
C GLU A 72 19.03 0.28 7.58
N TYR A 73 17.88 -0.39 7.68
CA TYR A 73 16.70 -0.11 6.85
C TYR A 73 15.79 1.00 7.42
N ARG A 74 16.20 1.68 8.50
CA ARG A 74 15.45 2.84 9.01
C ARG A 74 15.50 4.03 8.05
N PHE A 75 16.65 4.24 7.40
CA PHE A 75 16.90 5.36 6.50
C PHE A 75 17.16 4.94 5.05
N THR A 76 17.45 3.66 4.81
CA THR A 76 17.64 3.12 3.46
C THR A 76 16.33 2.54 2.92
N PRO A 77 16.05 2.69 1.62
CA PRO A 77 14.91 2.06 1.00
C PRO A 77 15.11 0.55 0.91
N GLN A 78 14.02 -0.20 1.03
CA GLN A 78 13.99 -1.61 0.68
C GLN A 78 13.59 -1.76 -0.78
N GLU A 79 14.42 -2.47 -1.54
CA GLU A 79 14.16 -2.74 -2.95
C GLU A 79 13.55 -4.12 -3.13
N GLU A 80 12.40 -4.14 -3.77
CA GLU A 80 11.63 -5.34 -4.07
C GLU A 80 11.31 -5.39 -5.57
N ARG A 81 11.11 -6.59 -6.09
CA ARG A 81 10.76 -6.78 -7.49
C ARG A 81 9.38 -7.42 -7.60
N ILE A 82 8.44 -6.64 -8.11
CA ILE A 82 7.07 -7.11 -8.32
C ILE A 82 7.06 -8.05 -9.53
N ASN A 83 6.57 -9.26 -9.31
CA ASN A 83 6.24 -10.20 -10.36
C ASN A 83 4.88 -9.84 -10.97
N LEU A 84 4.90 -9.26 -12.17
CA LEU A 84 3.69 -8.82 -12.89
C LEU A 84 2.90 -10.00 -13.48
N LEU A 85 3.48 -11.19 -13.59
CA LEU A 85 2.78 -12.37 -14.10
C LEU A 85 1.56 -12.70 -13.23
N ASN A 86 1.70 -12.54 -11.91
CA ASN A 86 0.61 -12.74 -10.96
C ASN A 86 -0.55 -11.77 -11.18
N VAL A 87 -0.29 -10.57 -11.72
CA VAL A 87 -1.32 -9.56 -12.01
C VAL A 87 -2.14 -9.96 -13.24
N SER A 88 -1.49 -10.43 -14.30
CA SER A 88 -2.17 -10.83 -15.55
C SER A 88 -3.16 -11.99 -15.35
N THR A 89 -2.79 -12.97 -14.52
CA THR A 89 -3.66 -14.09 -14.16
C THR A 89 -4.89 -13.61 -13.38
N LEU A 90 -4.73 -12.64 -12.49
CA LEU A 90 -5.82 -12.06 -11.71
C LEU A 90 -6.75 -11.23 -12.59
N GLU A 91 -6.25 -10.46 -13.56
CA GLU A 91 -7.11 -9.73 -14.52
C GLU A 91 -8.03 -10.68 -15.29
N HIS A 92 -7.53 -11.84 -15.72
CA HIS A 92 -8.32 -12.84 -16.42
C HIS A 92 -9.42 -13.42 -15.52
N GLN A 93 -9.09 -13.75 -14.27
CA GLN A 93 -10.07 -14.22 -13.29
C GLN A 93 -11.12 -13.16 -12.96
N MET A 94 -10.73 -11.88 -12.87
CA MET A 94 -11.65 -10.80 -12.54
C MET A 94 -12.66 -10.51 -13.66
N ARG A 95 -12.27 -10.63 -14.93
CA ARG A 95 -13.19 -10.49 -16.08
C ARG A 95 -14.23 -11.61 -16.17
N LEU A 96 -13.97 -12.78 -15.56
CA LEU A 96 -14.90 -13.91 -15.54
C LEU A 96 -15.98 -13.78 -14.45
N ILE A 97 -15.80 -12.86 -13.50
CA ILE A 97 -16.68 -12.67 -12.33
C ILE A 97 -17.58 -11.42 -12.49
N SER A 98 -17.32 -10.58 -13.50
CA SER A 98 -18.15 -9.42 -13.88
C SER A 98 -19.14 -9.75 -14.97
#